data_AF-A0A257LAM5-F1
#
_entry.id   AF-A0A257LAM5-F1
#
_cell.length_a   1.000
_cell.length_b   1.000
_cell.length_c   1.000
_cell.angle_alpha   90.00
_cell.angle_beta   90.00
_cell.angle_gamma   90.00
#
_symmetry.space_group_name_H-M   'P 1'
#
loop_
_entity.id
_entity.type
_entity.pdbx_description
1 polymer ?
#
loop_
_entity_poly.entity_id
_entity_poly.type
_entity_poly.pdbx_seq_one_letter_code
_entity_poly.pdbx_strand_id
1 'polypeptide(L)'
;MTPTLAWPLATTLALAVLSACGSLPVENPDLLAAREAYSAAQANARTVDLAPAELKLAGEALNRANTAWQNEQPPATVSHQAYLARQSVALADARAQQVQAERDGVAAATARDQQRLAARTTEADNANRNASQAQRQTAVAVVIAQASQRDAAAADQRTADAQRVAAAASVSAADERAYSQTLETRLQALAAKQTERGLLITFSDLLFDTDSARLGGASADQVARLADFFRQYPQRRALVEGYTDSTGGTEHNQSLSSRRAEAVRAALVGQGVDASRLSAQGLGEGFPVAGNDSASGRQANRRVEIVLSDPNGRVAPR
;
A
#
# COMPACT_ATOMS: atom_id res chain seq x y z
N MET A 1 -53.20 -80.62 46.04
CA MET A 1 -54.49 -80.57 45.32
C MET A 1 -54.25 -81.00 43.89
N THR A 2 -54.59 -82.25 43.59
CA THR A 2 -54.75 -82.85 42.25
C THR A 2 -55.96 -82.23 41.53
N PRO A 3 -56.41 -82.68 40.33
CA PRO A 3 -55.77 -83.28 39.13
C PRO A 3 -56.20 -82.46 37.86
N THR A 4 -55.86 -82.76 36.59
CA THR A 4 -56.48 -83.76 35.67
C THR A 4 -55.73 -83.71 34.32
N LEU A 5 -55.11 -84.77 33.82
CA LEU A 5 -55.67 -85.89 33.03
C LEU A 5 -56.39 -85.47 31.72
N ALA A 6 -55.75 -85.74 30.57
CA ALA A 6 -56.36 -86.37 29.39
C ALA A 6 -55.35 -86.53 28.22
N TRP A 7 -54.77 -87.72 28.11
CA TRP A 7 -54.53 -88.43 26.83
C TRP A 7 -55.70 -89.43 26.66
N PRO A 8 -55.94 -90.14 25.53
CA PRO A 8 -55.23 -90.21 24.23
C PRO A 8 -56.17 -90.24 23.00
N LEU A 9 -55.61 -90.32 21.77
CA LEU A 9 -56.16 -90.99 20.56
C LEU A 9 -55.03 -90.88 19.51
N ALA A 10 -54.09 -91.81 19.38
CA ALA A 10 -54.24 -93.20 18.91
C ALA A 10 -54.97 -93.31 17.57
N THR A 11 -54.41 -92.71 16.50
CA THR A 11 -54.61 -93.17 15.12
C THR A 11 -53.27 -93.60 14.55
N THR A 12 -52.87 -94.81 14.92
CA THR A 12 -51.90 -95.62 14.18
C THR A 12 -52.52 -96.00 12.84
N LEU A 13 -52.32 -95.17 11.82
CA LEU A 13 -52.57 -95.57 10.44
C LEU A 13 -51.39 -96.48 10.04
N ALA A 14 -51.64 -97.78 10.07
CA ALA A 14 -50.75 -98.80 9.54
C ALA A 14 -50.57 -98.56 8.03
N LEU A 15 -49.50 -97.86 7.66
CA LEU A 15 -49.03 -97.88 6.28
C LEU A 15 -48.38 -99.25 6.06
N ALA A 16 -49.13 -100.12 5.39
CA ALA A 16 -48.62 -101.36 4.84
C ALA A 16 -47.40 -101.04 3.96
N VAL A 17 -46.22 -101.46 4.43
CA VAL A 17 -45.02 -101.58 3.61
C VAL A 17 -45.30 -102.72 2.63
N LEU A 18 -45.95 -102.39 1.53
CA LEU A 18 -45.89 -103.21 0.32
C LEU A 18 -44.45 -103.12 -0.17
N SER A 19 -43.63 -104.06 0.29
CA SER A 19 -42.37 -104.45 -0.34
C SER A 19 -42.68 -105.04 -1.70
N ALA A 20 -43.05 -104.16 -2.64
CA ALA A 20 -42.95 -104.44 -4.05
C ALA A 20 -41.45 -104.57 -4.35
N CYS A 21 -40.93 -105.80 -4.26
CA CYS A 21 -39.74 -106.20 -5.00
C CYS A 21 -40.07 -106.21 -6.49
N GLY A 22 -40.44 -105.05 -7.04
CA GLY A 22 -40.19 -104.78 -8.44
C GLY A 22 -38.69 -104.66 -8.54
N SER A 23 -38.04 -105.63 -9.16
CA SER A 23 -36.67 -105.46 -9.65
C SER A 23 -36.70 -104.21 -10.52
N LEU A 24 -36.31 -103.07 -9.95
CA LEU A 24 -36.02 -101.88 -10.74
C LEU A 24 -35.03 -102.34 -11.81
N PRO A 25 -35.28 -102.07 -13.10
CA PRO A 25 -34.31 -102.40 -14.12
C PRO A 25 -32.99 -101.80 -13.66
N VAL A 26 -31.95 -102.64 -13.53
CA VAL A 26 -30.62 -102.19 -13.08
C VAL A 26 -30.11 -101.26 -14.18
N GLU A 27 -30.37 -99.97 -13.99
CA GLU A 27 -29.96 -98.93 -14.94
C GLU A 27 -28.44 -98.84 -14.97
N ASN A 28 -27.88 -98.49 -16.12
CA ASN A 28 -26.45 -98.30 -16.24
C ASN A 28 -25.99 -97.18 -15.26
N PRO A 29 -25.05 -97.47 -14.34
CA PRO A 29 -24.64 -96.50 -13.32
C PRO A 29 -23.97 -95.25 -13.90
N ASP A 30 -23.29 -95.35 -15.05
CA ASP A 30 -22.71 -94.19 -15.71
C ASP A 30 -23.79 -93.26 -16.28
N LEU A 31 -24.89 -93.82 -16.78
CA LEU A 31 -26.02 -93.04 -17.28
C LEU A 31 -26.73 -92.27 -16.16
N LEU A 32 -26.92 -92.91 -15.00
CA LEU A 32 -27.46 -92.24 -13.81
C LEU A 32 -26.57 -91.07 -13.39
N ALA A 33 -25.25 -91.28 -13.29
CA ALA A 33 -24.29 -90.23 -12.96
C ALA A 33 -24.27 -89.10 -14.00
N ALA A 34 -24.48 -89.40 -15.28
CA ALA A 34 -24.58 -88.40 -16.34
C ALA A 34 -25.84 -87.53 -16.21
N ARG A 35 -26.99 -88.13 -15.87
CA ARG A 35 -28.23 -87.38 -15.61
C ARG A 35 -28.09 -86.48 -14.38
N GLU A 36 -27.49 -87.00 -13.31
CA GLU A 36 -27.26 -86.23 -12.08
C GLU A 36 -26.36 -85.02 -12.35
N ALA A 37 -25.21 -85.23 -13.00
CA ALA A 37 -24.29 -84.16 -13.37
C ALA A 37 -24.98 -83.09 -14.23
N TYR A 38 -25.77 -83.50 -15.23
CA TYR A 38 -26.50 -82.56 -16.07
C TYR A 38 -27.59 -81.79 -15.30
N SER A 39 -28.32 -82.46 -14.41
CA SER A 39 -29.32 -81.80 -13.57
C SER A 39 -28.70 -80.78 -12.62
N ALA A 40 -27.53 -81.08 -12.05
CA ALA A 40 -26.78 -80.17 -11.20
C ALA A 40 -26.29 -78.95 -11.99
N ALA A 41 -25.82 -79.15 -13.23
CA ALA A 41 -25.41 -78.07 -14.12
C ALA A 41 -26.58 -77.18 -14.56
N GLN A 42 -27.77 -77.75 -14.81
CA GLN A 42 -28.98 -76.97 -15.07
C GLN A 42 -29.46 -76.18 -13.85
N ALA A 43 -29.25 -76.70 -12.64
CA ALA A 43 -29.59 -75.99 -11.40
C ALA A 43 -28.56 -74.89 -11.05
N ASN A 44 -27.36 -74.94 -11.61
CA ASN A 44 -26.33 -73.94 -11.39
C ASN A 44 -26.52 -72.73 -12.31
N ALA A 45 -27.02 -71.62 -11.74
CA ALA A 45 -27.23 -70.37 -12.46
C ALA A 45 -25.97 -69.89 -13.20
N ARG A 46 -24.77 -70.10 -12.65
CA ARG A 46 -23.52 -69.71 -13.33
C ARG A 46 -23.33 -70.48 -14.63
N THR A 47 -23.59 -71.78 -14.63
CA THR A 47 -23.42 -72.62 -15.82
C THR A 47 -24.46 -72.27 -16.88
N VAL A 48 -25.71 -72.02 -16.46
CA VAL A 48 -26.81 -71.59 -17.34
C VAL A 48 -26.53 -70.22 -17.98
N ASP A 49 -26.07 -69.24 -17.19
CA ASP A 49 -25.90 -67.86 -17.65
C ASP A 49 -24.60 -67.63 -18.43
N LEU A 50 -23.52 -68.34 -18.07
CA LEU A 50 -22.17 -68.07 -18.59
C LEU A 50 -21.69 -69.08 -19.64
N ALA A 51 -22.27 -70.28 -19.70
CA ALA A 51 -21.91 -71.32 -20.65
C ALA A 51 -23.14 -72.02 -21.29
N PRO A 52 -24.11 -71.26 -21.86
CA PRO A 52 -25.35 -71.83 -22.39
C PRO A 52 -25.13 -72.74 -23.61
N ALA A 53 -24.11 -72.46 -24.42
CA ALA A 53 -23.79 -73.26 -25.61
C ALA A 53 -23.23 -74.64 -25.21
N GLU A 54 -22.31 -74.66 -24.24
CA GLU A 54 -21.70 -75.86 -23.70
C GLU A 54 -22.71 -76.70 -22.91
N LEU A 55 -23.61 -76.06 -22.15
CA LEU A 55 -24.71 -76.75 -21.46
C LEU A 55 -25.70 -77.39 -22.45
N LYS A 56 -25.98 -76.73 -23.58
CA LYS A 56 -26.80 -77.31 -24.65
C LYS A 56 -26.12 -78.57 -25.25
N LEU A 57 -24.83 -78.49 -25.55
CA LEU A 57 -24.06 -79.65 -26.05
C LEU A 57 -24.07 -80.81 -25.05
N ALA A 58 -24.01 -80.51 -23.75
CA ALA A 58 -24.12 -81.52 -22.70
C ALA A 58 -25.50 -82.21 -22.67
N GLY A 59 -26.57 -81.45 -22.89
CA GLY A 59 -27.92 -82.00 -23.02
C GLY A 59 -28.07 -82.91 -24.24
N GLU A 60 -27.50 -82.51 -25.37
CA GLU A 60 -27.49 -83.35 -26.59
C GLU A 60 -26.70 -84.64 -26.39
N ALA A 61 -25.56 -84.59 -25.68
CA ALA A 61 -24.78 -85.78 -25.33
C ALA A 61 -25.53 -86.71 -24.37
N LEU A 62 -26.21 -86.15 -23.37
CA LEU A 62 -27.06 -86.93 -22.47
C LEU A 62 -28.23 -87.59 -23.21
N ASN A 63 -28.85 -86.88 -24.15
CA ASN A 63 -29.92 -87.43 -24.99
C ASN A 63 -29.42 -88.63 -25.82
N ARG A 64 -28.22 -88.56 -26.40
CA ARG A 64 -27.61 -89.71 -27.09
C ARG A 64 -27.42 -90.91 -26.15
N ALA A 65 -26.99 -90.68 -24.91
CA ALA A 65 -26.83 -91.73 -23.91
C ALA A 65 -28.18 -92.35 -23.51
N ASN A 66 -29.23 -91.53 -23.33
CA ASN A 66 -30.59 -91.99 -23.08
C ASN A 66 -31.15 -92.82 -24.26
N THR A 67 -30.95 -92.37 -25.50
CA THR A 67 -31.37 -93.12 -26.69
C THR A 67 -30.64 -94.45 -26.81
N ALA A 68 -29.33 -94.50 -26.51
CA ALA A 68 -28.57 -95.75 -26.53
C ALA A 68 -29.12 -96.77 -25.52
N TRP A 69 -29.50 -96.32 -24.32
CA TRP A 69 -30.15 -97.15 -23.30
C TRP A 69 -31.54 -97.64 -23.73
N GLN A 70 -32.38 -96.74 -24.27
CA GLN A 70 -33.72 -97.08 -24.75
C GLN A 70 -33.72 -98.09 -25.90
N ASN A 71 -32.71 -98.04 -26.76
CA ASN A 71 -32.53 -98.95 -27.89
C ASN A 71 -31.79 -100.25 -27.52
N GLU A 72 -31.66 -100.56 -26.22
CA GLU A 72 -31.00 -101.77 -25.69
C GLU A 72 -29.59 -102.01 -26.26
N GLN A 73 -28.85 -100.92 -26.52
CA GLN A 73 -27.47 -101.02 -27.00
C GLN A 73 -26.58 -101.72 -25.95
N PRO A 74 -25.47 -102.35 -26.37
CA PRO A 74 -24.54 -103.00 -25.44
C PRO A 74 -24.14 -102.07 -24.27
N PRO A 75 -24.01 -102.57 -23.03
CA PRO A 75 -23.71 -101.73 -21.86
C PRO A 75 -22.48 -100.84 -22.02
N ALA A 76 -21.45 -101.32 -22.72
CA ALA A 76 -20.25 -100.55 -23.03
C ALA A 76 -20.53 -99.30 -23.88
N THR A 77 -21.45 -99.39 -24.84
CA THR A 77 -21.87 -98.26 -25.69
C THR A 77 -22.60 -97.21 -24.85
N VAL A 78 -23.49 -97.63 -23.96
CA VAL A 78 -24.22 -96.73 -23.05
C VAL A 78 -23.26 -96.03 -22.09
N SER A 79 -22.34 -96.78 -21.47
CA SER A 79 -21.30 -96.23 -20.59
C SER A 79 -20.40 -95.23 -21.32
N HIS A 80 -20.02 -95.50 -22.57
CA HIS A 80 -19.24 -94.57 -23.38
C HIS A 80 -20.00 -93.26 -23.67
N GLN A 81 -21.27 -93.34 -24.10
CA GLN A 81 -22.08 -92.14 -24.34
C GLN A 81 -22.34 -91.35 -23.05
N ALA A 82 -22.59 -92.03 -21.94
CA ALA A 82 -22.76 -91.41 -20.63
C ALA A 82 -21.46 -90.74 -20.14
N TYR A 83 -20.30 -91.34 -20.41
CA TYR A 83 -19.00 -90.72 -20.18
C TYR A 83 -18.84 -89.43 -20.97
N LEU A 84 -19.15 -89.43 -22.27
CA LEU A 84 -19.10 -88.22 -23.10
C LEU A 84 -20.05 -87.13 -22.57
N ALA A 85 -21.26 -87.51 -22.13
CA ALA A 85 -22.21 -86.59 -21.53
C ALA A 85 -21.67 -85.94 -20.26
N ARG A 86 -21.09 -86.71 -19.32
CA ARG A 86 -20.43 -86.16 -18.13
C ARG A 86 -19.27 -85.25 -18.48
N GLN A 87 -18.46 -85.63 -19.48
CA GLN A 87 -17.33 -84.81 -19.93
C GLN A 87 -17.81 -83.47 -20.51
N SER A 88 -18.91 -83.45 -21.26
CA SER A 88 -19.50 -82.20 -21.76
C SER A 88 -20.08 -81.32 -20.66
N VAL A 89 -20.66 -81.90 -19.59
CA VAL A 89 -21.08 -81.14 -18.41
C VAL A 89 -19.88 -80.48 -17.73
N ALA A 90 -18.81 -81.24 -17.50
CA ALA A 90 -17.59 -80.71 -16.90
C ALA A 90 -16.97 -79.57 -17.74
N LEU A 91 -17.06 -79.65 -19.08
CA LEU A 91 -16.64 -78.58 -19.97
C LEU A 91 -17.51 -77.32 -19.81
N ALA A 92 -18.82 -77.47 -19.68
CA ALA A 92 -19.73 -76.35 -19.45
C ALA A 92 -19.43 -75.63 -18.12
N ASP A 93 -19.21 -76.38 -17.04
CA ASP A 93 -18.85 -75.81 -15.75
C ASP A 93 -17.48 -75.12 -15.78
N ALA A 94 -16.47 -75.74 -16.41
CA ALA A 94 -15.16 -75.14 -16.58
C ALA A 94 -15.23 -73.84 -17.39
N ARG A 95 -16.06 -73.81 -18.45
CA ARG A 95 -16.28 -72.61 -19.25
C ARG A 95 -16.94 -71.51 -18.43
N ALA A 96 -17.97 -71.83 -17.66
CA ALA A 96 -18.65 -70.87 -16.80
C ALA A 96 -17.70 -70.28 -15.75
N GLN A 97 -16.84 -71.11 -15.14
CA GLN A 97 -15.80 -70.65 -14.21
C GLN A 97 -14.80 -69.71 -14.89
N GLN A 98 -14.36 -70.03 -16.12
CA GLN A 98 -13.46 -69.17 -16.89
C GLN A 98 -14.09 -67.81 -17.17
N VAL A 99 -15.33 -67.78 -17.70
CA VAL A 99 -16.02 -66.53 -18.03
C VAL A 99 -16.26 -65.69 -16.77
N GLN A 100 -16.58 -66.32 -15.63
CA GLN A 100 -16.72 -65.61 -14.37
C GLN A 100 -15.40 -64.96 -13.94
N ALA A 101 -14.28 -65.70 -13.98
CA ALA A 101 -12.97 -65.18 -13.64
C ALA A 101 -12.54 -64.01 -14.56
N GLU A 102 -12.86 -64.10 -15.86
CA GLU A 102 -12.64 -63.00 -16.81
C GLU A 102 -13.46 -61.75 -16.43
N ARG A 103 -14.75 -61.91 -16.10
CA ARG A 103 -15.61 -60.80 -15.66
C ARG A 103 -15.11 -60.17 -14.37
N ASP A 104 -14.71 -60.98 -13.40
CA ASP A 104 -14.16 -60.50 -12.12
C ASP A 104 -12.83 -59.75 -12.34
N GLY A 105 -12.00 -60.24 -13.26
CA GLY A 105 -10.77 -59.56 -13.67
C GLY A 105 -11.02 -58.19 -14.30
N VAL A 106 -12.00 -58.09 -15.20
CA VAL A 106 -12.42 -56.81 -15.81
C VAL A 106 -12.98 -55.86 -14.75
N ALA A 107 -13.88 -56.33 -13.89
CA ALA A 107 -14.46 -55.52 -12.81
C ALA A 107 -13.38 -54.98 -11.87
N ALA A 108 -12.42 -55.83 -11.47
CA ALA A 108 -11.29 -55.42 -10.65
C ALA A 108 -10.39 -54.40 -11.37
N ALA A 109 -10.13 -54.57 -12.67
CA ALA A 109 -9.37 -53.61 -13.45
C ALA A 109 -10.08 -52.24 -13.52
N THR A 110 -11.38 -52.22 -13.82
CA THR A 110 -12.18 -51.00 -13.83
C THR A 110 -12.19 -50.30 -12.47
N ALA A 111 -12.36 -51.05 -11.38
CA ALA A 111 -12.32 -50.50 -10.02
C ALA A 111 -10.96 -49.85 -9.70
N ARG A 112 -9.85 -50.52 -10.05
CA ARG A 112 -8.51 -49.95 -9.90
C ARG A 112 -8.32 -48.68 -10.73
N ASP A 113 -8.80 -48.68 -11.98
CA ASP A 113 -8.68 -47.51 -12.86
C ASP A 113 -9.49 -46.31 -12.34
N GLN A 114 -10.69 -46.55 -11.81
CA GLN A 114 -11.51 -45.52 -11.16
C GLN A 114 -10.80 -44.96 -9.91
N GLN A 115 -10.21 -45.80 -9.07
CA GLN A 115 -9.45 -45.36 -7.91
C GLN A 115 -8.22 -44.54 -8.30
N ARG A 116 -7.47 -44.99 -9.32
CA ARG A 116 -6.32 -44.25 -9.85
C ARG A 116 -6.73 -42.89 -10.41
N LEU A 117 -7.85 -42.83 -11.14
CA LEU A 117 -8.37 -41.59 -11.68
C LEU A 117 -8.79 -40.63 -10.56
N ALA A 118 -9.56 -41.10 -9.57
CA ALA A 118 -9.99 -40.29 -8.44
C ALA A 118 -8.80 -39.73 -7.64
N ALA A 119 -7.75 -40.54 -7.43
CA ALA A 119 -6.50 -40.09 -6.80
C ALA A 119 -5.81 -38.99 -7.62
N ARG A 120 -5.71 -39.16 -8.95
CA ARG A 120 -5.13 -38.14 -9.85
C ARG A 120 -5.95 -36.86 -9.89
N THR A 121 -7.28 -36.94 -9.89
CA THR A 121 -8.15 -35.76 -9.83
C THR A 121 -7.94 -35.01 -8.52
N THR A 122 -7.89 -35.71 -7.39
CA THR A 122 -7.64 -35.10 -6.07
C THR A 122 -6.26 -34.44 -6.00
N GLU A 123 -5.23 -35.10 -6.54
CA GLU A 123 -3.87 -34.56 -6.63
C GLU A 123 -3.84 -33.27 -7.47
N ALA A 124 -4.47 -33.28 -8.65
CA ALA A 124 -4.56 -32.12 -9.53
C ALA A 124 -5.34 -30.96 -8.90
N ASP A 125 -6.47 -31.23 -8.22
CA ASP A 125 -7.25 -30.21 -7.52
C ASP A 125 -6.45 -29.57 -6.38
N ASN A 126 -5.72 -30.38 -5.61
CA ASN A 126 -4.85 -29.87 -4.55
C ASN A 126 -3.71 -29.03 -5.12
N ALA A 127 -3.07 -29.47 -6.21
CA ALA A 127 -2.04 -28.71 -6.90
C ALA A 127 -2.58 -27.36 -7.41
N ASN A 128 -3.78 -27.34 -8.01
CA ASN A 128 -4.43 -26.13 -8.49
C ASN A 128 -4.77 -25.15 -7.36
N ARG A 129 -5.27 -25.65 -6.22
CA ARG A 129 -5.53 -24.82 -5.03
C ARG A 129 -4.25 -24.22 -4.48
N ASN A 130 -3.19 -25.02 -4.35
CA ASN A 130 -1.89 -24.57 -3.86
C ASN A 130 -1.28 -23.51 -4.79
N ALA A 131 -1.32 -23.73 -6.10
CA ALA A 131 -0.85 -22.77 -7.09
C ALA A 131 -1.64 -21.46 -7.03
N SER A 132 -2.97 -21.54 -6.92
CA SER A 132 -3.84 -20.36 -6.80
C SER A 132 -3.56 -19.58 -5.51
N GLN A 133 -3.30 -20.27 -4.39
CA GLN A 133 -2.94 -19.63 -3.13
C GLN A 133 -1.58 -18.96 -3.23
N ALA A 134 -0.58 -19.63 -3.80
CA ALA A 134 0.75 -19.06 -4.01
C ALA A 134 0.68 -17.79 -4.89
N GLN A 135 -0.09 -17.84 -5.98
CA GLN A 135 -0.32 -16.67 -6.84
C GLN A 135 -0.97 -15.50 -6.09
N ARG A 136 -1.97 -15.77 -5.24
CA ARG A 136 -2.58 -14.72 -4.40
C ARG A 136 -1.59 -14.13 -3.41
N GLN A 137 -0.76 -14.96 -2.78
CA GLN A 137 0.29 -14.50 -1.86
C GLN A 137 1.31 -13.63 -2.58
N THR A 138 1.77 -14.03 -3.77
CA THR A 138 2.66 -13.22 -4.60
C THR A 138 2.01 -11.91 -5.02
N ALA A 139 0.74 -11.92 -5.44
CA ALA A 139 0.02 -10.70 -5.82
C ALA A 139 -0.06 -9.70 -4.65
N VAL A 140 -0.37 -10.19 -3.44
CA VAL A 140 -0.37 -9.36 -2.22
C VAL A 140 1.03 -8.82 -1.92
N ALA A 141 2.08 -9.64 -2.02
CA ALA A 141 3.45 -9.22 -1.80
C ALA A 141 3.90 -8.13 -2.79
N VAL A 142 3.52 -8.25 -4.06
CA VAL A 142 3.80 -7.22 -5.09
C VAL A 142 3.10 -5.90 -4.76
N VAL A 143 1.84 -5.94 -4.34
CA VAL A 143 1.11 -4.72 -3.94
C VAL A 143 1.76 -4.04 -2.74
N ILE A 144 2.17 -4.81 -1.72
CA ILE A 144 2.87 -4.28 -0.54
C ILE A 144 4.21 -3.67 -0.94
N ALA A 145 5.00 -4.35 -1.78
CA ALA A 145 6.27 -3.84 -2.27
C ALA A 145 6.08 -2.53 -3.06
N GLN A 146 5.08 -2.47 -3.94
CA GLN A 146 4.76 -1.25 -4.69
C GLN A 146 4.32 -0.09 -3.77
N ALA A 147 3.54 -0.37 -2.72
CA ALA A 147 3.17 0.63 -1.73
C ALA A 147 4.41 1.18 -1.00
N SER A 148 5.29 0.29 -0.52
CA SER A 148 6.54 0.71 0.14
C SER A 148 7.46 1.56 -0.76
N GLN A 149 7.52 1.24 -2.06
CA GLN A 149 8.29 2.04 -3.02
C GLN A 149 7.69 3.43 -3.24
N ARG A 150 6.36 3.55 -3.27
CA ARG A 150 5.69 4.86 -3.37
C ARG A 150 5.92 5.70 -2.12
N ASP A 151 5.85 5.10 -0.94
CA ASP A 151 6.10 5.80 0.32
C ASP A 151 7.55 6.29 0.42
N ALA A 152 8.51 5.46 0.00
CA ALA A 152 9.92 5.85 -0.09
C ALA A 152 10.12 7.03 -1.08
N ALA A 153 9.55 6.95 -2.28
CA ALA A 153 9.62 8.03 -3.26
C ALA A 153 8.98 9.34 -2.75
N ALA A 154 7.87 9.25 -2.02
CA ALA A 154 7.23 10.40 -1.41
C ALA A 154 8.09 11.00 -0.28
N ALA A 155 8.80 10.18 0.50
CA ALA A 155 9.74 10.64 1.52
C ALA A 155 10.95 11.36 0.90
N ASP A 156 11.49 10.84 -0.20
CA ASP A 156 12.58 11.47 -0.95
C ASP A 156 12.17 12.83 -1.51
N GLN A 157 10.96 12.93 -2.08
CA GLN A 157 10.41 14.20 -2.57
C GLN A 157 10.25 15.23 -1.45
N ARG A 158 9.68 14.84 -0.30
CA ARG A 158 9.57 15.73 0.86
C ARG A 158 10.93 16.23 1.33
N THR A 159 11.94 15.37 1.32
CA THR A 159 13.30 15.75 1.71
C THR A 159 13.92 16.73 0.71
N ALA A 160 13.74 16.49 -0.59
CA ALA A 160 14.20 17.40 -1.64
C ALA A 160 13.51 18.77 -1.56
N ASP A 161 12.20 18.80 -1.31
CA ASP A 161 11.45 20.04 -1.16
C ASP A 161 11.85 20.80 0.11
N ALA A 162 12.05 20.09 1.23
CA ALA A 162 12.57 20.70 2.46
C ALA A 162 13.97 21.31 2.25
N GLN A 163 14.86 20.62 1.51
CA GLN A 163 16.17 21.15 1.15
C GLN A 163 16.08 22.39 0.24
N ARG A 164 15.14 22.41 -0.72
CA ARG A 164 14.91 23.58 -1.58
C ARG A 164 14.41 24.78 -0.77
N VAL A 165 13.46 24.57 0.14
CA VAL A 165 12.95 25.63 1.02
C VAL A 165 14.06 26.14 1.94
N ALA A 166 14.85 25.23 2.54
CA ALA A 166 15.98 25.60 3.38
C ALA A 166 17.06 26.37 2.60
N ALA A 167 17.37 25.94 1.37
CA ALA A 167 18.30 26.63 0.49
C ALA A 167 17.79 28.05 0.14
N ALA A 168 16.52 28.20 -0.25
CA ALA A 168 15.92 29.49 -0.53
C ALA A 168 15.96 30.43 0.69
N ALA A 169 15.62 29.92 1.88
CA ALA A 169 15.71 30.67 3.12
C ALA A 169 17.16 31.07 3.48
N SER A 170 18.14 30.22 3.16
CA SER A 170 19.56 30.54 3.38
C SER A 170 20.05 31.67 2.48
N VAL A 171 19.56 31.72 1.23
CA VAL A 171 19.86 32.79 0.27
C VAL A 171 19.22 34.09 0.73
N SER A 172 17.92 34.10 1.07
CA SER A 172 17.26 35.32 1.55
C SER A 172 17.90 35.87 2.82
N ALA A 173 18.28 34.99 3.76
CA ALA A 173 18.99 35.39 4.97
C ALA A 173 20.39 35.96 4.68
N ALA A 174 21.08 35.47 3.64
CA ALA A 174 22.36 36.03 3.22
C ALA A 174 22.20 37.43 2.62
N ASP A 175 21.18 37.63 1.77
CA ASP A 175 20.87 38.92 1.15
C ASP A 175 20.49 39.97 2.21
N GLU A 176 19.67 39.61 3.19
CA GLU A 176 19.29 40.48 4.30
C GLU A 176 20.50 40.90 5.16
N ARG A 177 21.42 39.97 5.42
CA ARG A 177 22.66 40.27 6.14
C ARG A 177 23.55 41.22 5.34
N ALA A 178 23.72 40.96 4.04
CA ALA A 178 24.51 41.82 3.15
C ALA A 178 23.92 43.24 3.07
N TYR A 179 22.60 43.35 2.97
CA TYR A 179 21.89 44.63 3.00
C TYR A 179 22.10 45.37 4.32
N SER A 180 21.97 44.67 5.45
CA SER A 180 22.14 45.24 6.80
C SER A 180 23.57 45.76 7.01
N GLN A 181 24.59 44.97 6.64
CA GLN A 181 26.00 45.38 6.73
C GLN A 181 26.31 46.60 5.85
N THR A 182 25.77 46.62 4.63
CA THR A 182 25.95 47.75 3.69
C THR A 182 25.34 49.02 4.26
N LEU A 183 24.14 48.92 4.85
CA LEU A 183 23.47 50.03 5.52
C LEU A 183 24.27 50.56 6.70
N GLU A 184 24.74 49.68 7.59
CA GLU A 184 25.56 50.07 8.74
C GLU A 184 26.83 50.83 8.31
N THR A 185 27.53 50.32 7.30
CA THR A 185 28.74 50.95 6.74
C THR A 185 28.46 52.38 6.25
N ARG A 186 27.31 52.59 5.61
CA ARG A 186 26.91 53.91 5.10
C ARG A 186 26.48 54.87 6.20
N LEU A 187 25.79 54.37 7.22
CA LEU A 187 25.43 55.17 8.39
C LEU A 187 26.67 55.63 9.15
N GLN A 188 27.68 54.77 9.26
CA GLN A 188 29.00 55.14 9.80
C GLN A 188 29.68 56.22 8.94
N ALA A 189 29.63 56.09 7.61
CA ALA A 189 30.20 57.09 6.69
C ALA A 189 29.51 58.47 6.77
N LEU A 190 28.25 58.52 7.23
CA LEU A 190 27.50 59.74 7.53
C LEU A 190 27.73 60.28 8.95
N ALA A 191 28.59 59.62 9.74
CA ALA A 191 28.78 59.89 11.17
C ALA A 191 27.46 59.91 11.97
N ALA A 192 26.49 59.08 11.55
CA ALA A 192 25.20 59.00 12.21
C ALA A 192 25.35 58.33 13.58
N LYS A 193 24.83 58.97 14.63
CA LYS A 193 24.81 58.45 16.00
C LYS A 193 23.47 57.83 16.31
N GLN A 194 23.48 56.66 16.95
CA GLN A 194 22.24 56.07 17.45
C GLN A 194 21.81 56.78 18.73
N THR A 195 20.58 57.28 18.73
CA THR A 195 19.95 57.97 19.86
C THR A 195 18.59 57.35 20.14
N GLU A 196 17.97 57.67 21.28
CA GLU A 196 16.60 57.23 21.62
C GLU A 196 15.57 57.67 20.57
N ARG A 197 15.89 58.73 19.80
CA ARG A 197 15.02 59.30 18.77
C ARG A 197 15.26 58.71 17.37
N GLY A 198 16.19 57.77 17.25
CA GLY A 198 16.63 57.17 15.99
C GLY A 198 18.06 57.57 15.63
N LEU A 199 18.40 57.50 14.34
CA LEU A 199 19.73 57.88 13.87
C LEU A 199 19.82 59.40 13.69
N LEU A 200 20.73 60.02 14.43
CA LEU A 200 20.98 61.45 14.45
C LEU A 200 22.25 61.77 13.67
N ILE A 201 22.14 62.64 12.67
CA ILE A 201 23.29 63.24 12.00
C ILE A 201 23.37 64.69 12.45
N THR A 202 24.54 65.15 12.90
CA THR A 202 24.73 66.51 13.39
C THR A 202 25.61 67.31 12.44
N PHE A 203 25.07 68.42 11.94
CA PHE A 203 25.75 69.42 11.14
C PHE A 203 26.11 70.61 12.04
N SER A 204 27.38 70.97 12.12
CA SER A 204 27.83 72.08 12.97
C SER A 204 27.62 73.44 12.29
N ASP A 205 27.58 74.52 13.08
CA ASP A 205 27.44 75.89 12.56
C ASP A 205 28.60 76.39 11.70
N LEU A 206 29.72 75.65 11.63
CA LEU A 206 30.78 75.91 10.65
C LEU A 206 30.32 75.72 9.19
N LEU A 207 29.11 75.19 9.00
CA LEU A 207 28.43 75.05 7.72
C LEU A 207 27.60 76.28 7.31
N PHE A 208 27.45 77.28 8.18
CA PHE A 208 26.68 78.50 7.90
C PHE A 208 27.54 79.74 8.13
N ASP A 209 27.32 80.79 7.33
CA ASP A 209 27.91 82.10 7.65
C ASP A 209 27.32 82.65 8.97
N THR A 210 28.06 83.53 9.67
CA THR A 210 27.62 84.12 10.94
C THR A 210 26.24 84.80 10.80
N ASP A 211 25.31 84.48 11.72
CA ASP A 211 23.90 84.93 11.70
C ASP A 211 23.14 84.64 10.39
N SER A 212 23.65 83.71 9.59
CA SER A 212 23.10 83.35 8.28
C SER A 212 22.44 81.97 8.29
N ALA A 213 21.49 81.80 7.37
CA ALA A 213 20.94 80.50 6.97
C ALA A 213 21.53 80.00 5.64
N ARG A 214 22.50 80.71 5.06
CA ARG A 214 23.20 80.30 3.84
C ARG A 214 24.19 79.19 4.17
N LEU A 215 24.06 78.06 3.48
CA LEU A 215 25.01 76.95 3.55
C LEU A 215 26.33 77.33 2.87
N GLY A 216 27.45 77.15 3.57
CA GLY A 216 28.79 77.32 3.02
C GLY A 216 29.22 76.13 2.16
N GLY A 217 30.32 76.29 1.41
CA GLY A 217 30.81 75.28 0.45
C GLY A 217 31.12 73.91 1.06
N ALA A 218 31.62 73.86 2.31
CA ALA A 218 31.89 72.62 3.04
C ALA A 218 30.62 71.79 3.36
N SER A 219 29.44 72.41 3.31
CA SER A 219 28.15 71.75 3.55
C SER A 219 27.65 70.98 2.34
N ALA A 220 28.13 71.31 1.13
CA ALA A 220 27.70 70.68 -0.10
C ALA A 220 28.01 69.18 -0.11
N ASP A 221 29.19 68.78 0.37
CA ASP A 221 29.61 67.38 0.42
C ASP A 221 28.79 66.55 1.41
N GLN A 222 28.45 67.12 2.57
CA GLN A 222 27.63 66.44 3.57
C GLN A 222 26.18 66.29 3.10
N VAL A 223 25.62 67.33 2.49
CA VAL A 223 24.28 67.31 1.88
C VAL A 223 24.24 66.30 0.72
N ALA A 224 25.28 66.25 -0.12
CA ALA A 224 25.36 65.30 -1.24
C ALA A 224 25.38 63.83 -0.74
N ARG A 225 26.22 63.52 0.25
CA ARG A 225 26.28 62.18 0.86
C ARG A 225 24.95 61.76 1.48
N LEU A 226 24.26 62.70 2.14
CA LEU A 226 22.95 62.44 2.72
C LEU A 226 21.86 62.28 1.64
N ALA A 227 21.91 63.05 0.55
CA ALA A 227 21.03 62.86 -0.59
C ALA A 227 21.25 61.49 -1.27
N ASP A 228 22.49 61.04 -1.42
CA ASP A 228 22.84 59.71 -1.92
C ASP A 228 22.28 58.59 -1.05
N PHE A 229 22.28 58.78 0.27
CA PHE A 229 21.62 57.86 1.20
C PHE A 229 20.11 57.78 0.94
N PHE A 230 19.42 58.91 0.80
CA PHE A 230 17.97 58.92 0.52
C PHE A 230 17.60 58.33 -0.84
N ARG A 231 18.46 58.44 -1.85
CA ARG A 231 18.29 57.77 -3.15
C ARG A 231 18.30 56.25 -3.03
N GLN A 232 19.16 55.72 -2.15
CA GLN A 232 19.38 54.28 -2.03
C GLN A 232 18.47 53.61 -1.00
N TYR A 233 17.88 54.40 -0.09
CA TYR A 233 16.91 53.95 0.89
C TYR A 233 15.60 54.74 0.74
N PRO A 234 14.79 54.48 -0.32
CA PRO A 234 13.60 55.26 -0.65
C PRO A 234 12.52 55.28 0.44
N GLN A 235 12.52 54.29 1.33
CA GLN A 235 11.61 54.18 2.47
C GLN A 235 11.96 55.08 3.67
N ARG A 236 13.19 55.61 3.74
CA ARG A 236 13.63 56.46 4.86
C ARG A 236 13.07 57.87 4.76
N ARG A 237 12.71 58.47 5.89
CA ARG A 237 12.29 59.87 6.04
C ARG A 237 13.23 60.60 7.00
N ALA A 238 13.18 61.92 7.05
CA ALA A 238 13.93 62.68 8.04
C ALA A 238 13.24 63.94 8.54
N LEU A 239 13.53 64.26 9.80
CA LEU A 239 13.22 65.53 10.45
C LEU A 239 14.51 66.32 10.64
N VAL A 240 14.54 67.52 10.07
CA VAL A 240 15.65 68.46 10.16
C VAL A 240 15.34 69.48 11.26
N GLU A 241 16.19 69.56 12.27
CA GLU A 241 16.00 70.38 13.46
C GLU A 241 17.12 71.41 13.58
N GLY A 242 16.77 72.70 13.58
CA GLY A 242 17.74 73.78 13.74
C GLY A 242 17.86 74.22 15.20
N TYR A 243 19.07 74.57 15.62
CA TYR A 243 19.37 75.08 16.96
C TYR A 243 20.27 76.32 16.89
N THR A 244 20.13 77.20 17.88
CA THR A 244 21.00 78.35 18.10
C THR A 244 21.68 78.26 19.46
N ASP A 245 22.65 79.13 19.69
CA ASP A 245 23.12 79.42 21.06
C ASP A 245 22.17 80.41 21.74
N SER A 246 22.49 80.77 22.99
CA SER A 246 21.70 81.71 23.78
C SER A 246 22.01 83.20 23.50
N THR A 247 22.69 83.50 22.39
CA THR A 247 23.05 84.87 22.02
C THR A 247 21.94 85.43 21.14
N GLY A 248 21.28 86.51 21.59
CA GLY A 248 20.15 87.11 20.88
C GLY A 248 18.82 86.93 21.63
N GLY A 249 17.73 87.42 21.04
CA GLY A 249 16.39 87.25 21.59
C GLY A 249 15.78 85.90 21.19
N THR A 250 14.94 85.33 22.06
CA THR A 250 14.28 84.03 21.81
C THR A 250 13.54 83.97 20.47
N GLU A 251 12.82 85.04 20.08
CA GLU A 251 12.14 85.12 18.78
C GLU A 251 13.12 85.12 17.59
N HIS A 252 14.24 85.82 17.72
CA HIS A 252 15.31 85.84 16.70
C HIS A 252 15.89 84.44 16.54
N ASN A 253 16.21 83.79 17.65
CA ASN A 253 16.80 82.45 17.70
C ASN A 253 15.85 81.38 17.14
N GLN A 254 14.56 81.49 17.43
CA GLN A 254 13.53 80.63 16.85
C GLN A 254 13.42 80.81 15.32
N SER A 255 13.43 82.07 14.85
CA SER A 255 13.38 82.38 13.42
C SER A 255 14.63 81.88 12.69
N LEU A 256 15.82 82.13 13.26
CA LEU A 256 17.10 81.75 12.69
C LEU A 256 17.25 80.22 12.58
N SER A 257 16.94 79.49 13.66
CA SER A 257 16.97 78.02 13.64
C SER A 257 16.01 77.42 12.60
N SER A 258 14.79 77.97 12.47
CA SER A 258 13.81 77.51 11.48
C SER A 258 14.31 77.72 10.05
N ARG A 259 14.89 78.90 9.76
CA ARG A 259 15.49 79.18 8.44
C ARG A 259 16.66 78.26 8.12
N ARG A 260 17.51 77.94 9.11
CA ARG A 260 18.65 77.01 8.93
C ARG A 260 18.19 75.59 8.65
N ALA A 261 17.19 75.10 9.38
CA ALA A 261 16.59 73.79 9.13
C ALA A 261 15.97 73.71 7.71
N GLU A 262 15.25 74.76 7.32
CA GLU A 262 14.65 74.83 5.99
C GLU A 262 15.69 74.93 4.88
N ALA A 263 16.80 75.66 5.09
CA ALA A 263 17.90 75.73 4.13
C ALA A 263 18.53 74.35 3.86
N VAL A 264 18.72 73.54 4.90
CA VAL A 264 19.21 72.15 4.75
C VAL A 264 18.18 71.28 4.03
N ARG A 265 16.90 71.38 4.38
CA ARG A 265 15.82 70.69 3.67
C ARG A 265 15.79 71.06 2.18
N ALA A 266 15.82 72.35 1.87
CA ALA A 266 15.82 72.86 0.50
C ALA A 266 17.04 72.38 -0.29
N ALA A 267 18.22 72.32 0.35
CA ALA A 267 19.42 71.79 -0.27
C ALA A 267 19.30 70.29 -0.60
N LEU A 268 18.72 69.48 0.30
CA LEU A 268 18.43 68.06 0.04
C LEU A 268 17.40 67.87 -1.08
N VAL A 269 16.34 68.69 -1.11
CA VAL A 269 15.36 68.70 -2.20
C VAL A 269 16.02 69.07 -3.53
N GLY A 270 16.90 70.07 -3.54
CA GLY A 270 17.69 70.46 -4.71
C GLY A 270 18.62 69.35 -5.22
N GLN A 271 19.03 68.43 -4.35
CA GLN A 271 19.79 67.22 -4.71
C GLN A 271 18.90 66.04 -5.16
N GLY A 272 17.58 66.24 -5.24
CA GLY A 272 16.62 65.25 -5.75
C GLY A 272 15.95 64.38 -4.68
N VAL A 273 16.04 64.74 -3.39
CA VAL A 273 15.27 64.05 -2.34
C VAL A 273 13.82 64.55 -2.36
N ASP A 274 12.86 63.62 -2.38
CA ASP A 274 11.42 63.97 -2.36
C ASP A 274 11.07 64.79 -1.10
N ALA A 275 10.46 65.96 -1.31
CA ALA A 275 10.09 66.90 -0.26
C ALA A 275 9.09 66.31 0.76
N SER A 276 8.28 65.31 0.40
CA SER A 276 7.34 64.62 1.29
C SER A 276 8.04 63.74 2.34
N ARG A 277 9.31 63.41 2.10
CA ARG A 277 10.16 62.61 2.99
C ARG A 277 10.91 63.46 4.01
N LEU A 278 10.86 64.79 3.88
CA LEU A 278 11.63 65.74 4.67
C LEU A 278 10.72 66.74 5.39
N SER A 279 10.81 66.78 6.72
CA SER A 279 10.23 67.84 7.55
C SER A 279 11.34 68.71 8.14
N ALA A 280 11.07 70.00 8.36
CA ALA A 280 12.02 70.92 8.99
C ALA A 280 11.35 71.68 10.14
N GLN A 281 12.10 71.90 11.23
CA GLN A 281 11.63 72.62 12.41
C GLN A 281 12.80 73.39 13.06
N GLY A 282 12.57 74.63 13.49
CA GLY A 282 13.50 75.34 14.37
C GLY A 282 13.14 75.12 15.84
N LEU A 283 14.14 75.01 16.70
CA LEU A 283 13.97 74.82 18.15
C LEU A 283 14.67 75.91 18.98
N GLY A 284 15.22 76.93 18.31
CA GLY A 284 15.89 78.06 18.95
C GLY A 284 17.01 77.63 19.90
N GLU A 285 17.11 78.33 21.03
CA GLU A 285 18.14 78.14 22.06
C GLU A 285 17.71 77.15 23.16
N GLY A 286 16.47 76.63 23.12
CA GLY A 286 15.83 75.91 24.21
C GLY A 286 16.42 74.53 24.53
N PHE A 287 17.34 74.03 23.69
CA PHE A 287 17.94 72.71 23.86
C PHE A 287 19.46 72.73 23.66
N PRO A 288 20.22 73.31 24.60
CA PRO A 288 21.67 73.33 24.55
C PRO A 288 22.25 71.92 24.75
N VAL A 289 23.31 71.60 24.02
CA VAL A 289 24.14 70.39 24.20
C VAL A 289 25.44 70.68 24.95
N ALA A 290 25.78 71.95 25.11
CA ALA A 290 26.91 72.44 25.90
C ALA A 290 26.55 73.78 26.59
N GLY A 291 27.33 74.20 27.59
CA GLY A 291 27.16 75.50 28.25
C GLY A 291 27.31 76.66 27.26
N ASN A 292 26.49 77.71 27.39
CA ASN A 292 26.57 78.91 26.53
C ASN A 292 27.58 79.96 27.03
N ASP A 293 28.29 79.67 28.12
CA ASP A 293 29.31 80.50 28.75
C ASP A 293 30.60 80.57 27.92
N SER A 294 30.99 79.48 27.29
CA SER A 294 32.19 79.40 26.44
C SER A 294 31.89 79.55 24.95
N ALA A 295 32.86 80.06 24.18
CA ALA A 295 32.74 80.16 22.73
C ALA A 295 32.58 78.78 22.05
N SER A 296 33.28 77.76 22.57
CA SER A 296 33.17 76.37 22.10
C SER A 296 31.80 75.77 22.40
N GLY A 297 31.22 76.03 23.57
CA GLY A 297 29.89 75.55 23.92
C GLY A 297 28.78 76.22 23.12
N ARG A 298 28.89 77.54 22.87
CA ARG A 298 28.00 78.24 21.93
C ARG A 298 28.10 77.68 20.51
N GLN A 299 29.32 77.42 20.02
CA GLN A 299 29.54 76.78 18.72
C GLN A 299 28.88 75.40 18.62
N ALA A 300 28.92 74.60 19.69
CA ALA A 300 28.27 73.29 19.73
C ALA A 300 26.73 73.41 19.73
N ASN A 301 26.18 74.47 20.33
CA ASN A 301 24.74 74.70 20.37
C ASN A 301 24.18 75.20 19.02
N ARG A 302 24.97 75.96 18.27
CA ARG A 302 24.65 76.31 16.88
C ARG A 302 24.88 75.08 15.99
N ARG A 303 23.80 74.36 15.69
CA ARG A 303 23.85 73.12 14.89
C ARG A 303 22.52 72.86 14.20
N VAL A 304 22.56 72.00 13.20
CA VAL A 304 21.38 71.36 12.63
C VAL A 304 21.48 69.87 12.89
N GLU A 305 20.46 69.29 13.50
CA GLU A 305 20.36 67.84 13.67
C GLU A 305 19.39 67.28 12.64
N ILE A 306 19.71 66.12 12.08
CA ILE A 306 18.87 65.43 11.12
C ILE A 306 18.55 64.06 11.73
N VAL A 307 17.30 63.88 12.12
CA VAL A 307 16.79 62.64 12.70
C VAL A 307 16.23 61.79 11.56
N LEU A 308 16.90 60.67 11.28
CA LEU A 308 16.45 59.70 10.29
C LEU A 308 15.40 58.76 10.88
N SER A 309 14.39 58.43 10.08
CA SER A 309 13.32 57.52 10.47
C SER A 309 13.82 56.10 10.72
N ASP A 310 13.03 55.32 11.47
CA ASP A 310 13.16 53.87 11.52
C ASP A 310 12.84 53.22 10.13
N PRO A 311 13.03 51.89 9.98
CA PRO A 311 12.68 51.18 8.74
C PRO A 311 11.20 51.29 8.33
N ASN A 312 10.31 51.65 9.25
CA ASN A 312 8.87 51.83 9.03
C ASN A 312 8.50 53.29 8.72
N GLY A 313 9.48 54.18 8.55
CA GLY A 313 9.25 55.59 8.22
C GLY A 313 8.83 56.46 9.40
N ARG A 314 8.96 56.00 10.64
CA ARG A 314 8.63 56.77 11.85
C ARG A 314 9.84 57.57 12.33
N VAL A 315 9.64 58.86 12.60
CA VAL A 315 10.63 59.75 13.22
C VAL A 315 10.11 60.14 14.60
N ALA A 316 10.90 59.93 15.65
CA ALA A 316 10.49 60.31 16.99
C ALA A 316 10.52 61.85 17.15
N PRO A 317 9.43 62.49 17.60
CA PRO A 317 9.47 63.90 17.95
C PRO A 317 10.45 64.16 19.12
N ARG A 318 10.79 65.42 19.34
CA ARG A 318 11.66 65.85 20.43
C ARG A 318 10.87 66.13 21.68
#